data_AF-A0A559NKY9-F1
#
_entry.id   AF-A0A559NKY9-F1
#
_cell.length_a   1.000
_cell.length_b   1.000
_cell.length_c   1.000
_cell.angle_alpha   90.00
_cell.angle_beta   90.00
_cell.angle_gamma   90.00
#
_symmetry.space_group_name_H-M   'P 1'
#
loop_
_entity.id
_entity.type
_entity.pdbx_description
1 polymer ?
#
loop_
_entity_poly.entity_id
_entity_poly.type
_entity_poly.pdbx_seq_one_letter_code
_entity_poly.pdbx_strand_id
1 'polypeptide(L)'
;MEENRVIIYNNAKNNQVRELSFLASLIKLFPDAEIIKESYNLPSSLASKTLNVKKLIKTISKNHKLSASKKAKCIHELTLLPEEIKVVRSIAKISVDFVIIYQEKIHFIEFHEQQHKIDSNKTSRKVYSINNDEIIVPRYLQRLLRDIWRIEHLNNYQIVWYDWFELTKDKNIFNNSVREFTLEGKFKLSDLV
;
A
#
# COMPACT_ATOMS: atom_id res chain seq x y z
N MET A 1 -11.64 -32.19 8.95
CA MET A 1 -11.07 -30.92 9.45
C MET A 1 -10.04 -30.52 8.42
N GLU A 2 -10.37 -29.60 7.52
CA GLU A 2 -9.38 -29.07 6.58
C GLU A 2 -8.29 -28.38 7.38
N GLU A 3 -7.08 -28.93 7.31
CA GLU A 3 -5.90 -28.38 7.97
C GLU A 3 -5.71 -26.92 7.57
N ASN A 4 -5.12 -26.14 8.48
CA ASN A 4 -4.80 -24.70 8.35
C ASN A 4 -3.89 -24.40 7.14
N ARG A 5 -4.38 -24.58 5.91
CA ARG A 5 -3.63 -24.35 4.68
C ARG A 5 -3.30 -22.87 4.58
N VAL A 6 -2.01 -22.59 4.43
CA VAL A 6 -1.52 -21.23 4.19
C VAL A 6 -1.27 -21.08 2.70
N ILE A 7 -1.79 -20.02 2.10
CA ILE A 7 -1.56 -19.71 0.68
C ILE A 7 -0.91 -18.33 0.59
N ILE A 8 0.20 -18.21 -0.14
CA ILE A 8 0.94 -16.97 -0.33
C ILE A 8 0.96 -16.63 -1.82
N TYR A 9 0.21 -15.60 -2.20
CA TYR A 9 0.28 -14.98 -3.52
C TYR A 9 1.39 -13.93 -3.53
N ASN A 10 2.21 -13.94 -4.58
CA ASN A 10 3.22 -12.91 -4.83
C ASN A 10 3.57 -12.86 -6.32
N ASN A 11 4.08 -11.73 -6.80
CA ASN A 11 4.61 -11.60 -8.16
C ASN A 11 6.04 -11.02 -8.15
N ALA A 12 6.82 -11.38 -7.12
CA ALA A 12 8.18 -10.89 -6.95
C ALA A 12 9.10 -11.45 -8.05
N LYS A 13 9.89 -10.56 -8.66
CA LYS A 13 10.81 -10.86 -9.76
C LYS A 13 12.22 -11.10 -9.24
N ASN A 14 13.03 -11.80 -10.03
CA ASN A 14 14.43 -12.14 -9.69
C ASN A 14 15.32 -10.93 -9.35
N ASN A 15 15.00 -9.74 -9.85
CA ASN A 15 15.74 -8.51 -9.57
C ASN A 15 15.23 -7.74 -8.34
N GLN A 16 14.13 -8.16 -7.70
CA GLN A 16 13.58 -7.55 -6.48
C GLN A 16 14.14 -8.25 -5.23
N VAL A 17 15.46 -8.14 -5.03
CA VAL A 17 16.20 -8.88 -4.00
C VAL A 17 15.61 -8.72 -2.60
N ARG A 18 15.11 -7.53 -2.26
CA ARG A 18 14.55 -7.22 -0.94
C ARG A 18 13.18 -7.86 -0.72
N GLU A 19 12.29 -7.76 -1.71
CA GLU A 19 11.00 -8.47 -1.69
C GLU A 19 11.21 -10.00 -1.64
N LEU A 20 12.19 -10.53 -2.38
CA LEU A 20 12.53 -11.95 -2.33
C LEU A 20 13.06 -12.39 -0.95
N SER A 21 13.83 -11.54 -0.28
CA SER A 21 14.28 -11.78 1.11
C SER A 21 13.11 -11.81 2.09
N PHE A 22 12.11 -10.93 1.89
CA PHE A 22 10.87 -10.96 2.66
C PHE A 22 10.07 -12.23 2.39
N LEU A 23 9.87 -12.62 1.11
CA LEU A 23 9.23 -13.88 0.73
C LEU A 23 9.91 -15.09 1.38
N ALA A 24 11.24 -15.16 1.35
CA ALA A 24 11.98 -16.23 2.00
C ALA A 24 11.74 -16.29 3.52
N SER A 25 11.51 -15.14 4.16
CA SER A 25 11.14 -15.09 5.58
C SER A 25 9.71 -15.57 5.83
N LEU A 26 8.77 -15.27 4.93
CA LEU A 26 7.40 -15.80 5.00
C LEU A 26 7.38 -17.33 4.82
N ILE A 27 8.15 -17.87 3.88
CA ILE A 27 8.28 -19.33 3.66
C ILE A 27 8.87 -20.02 4.90
N LYS A 28 9.84 -19.40 5.57
CA LYS A 28 10.37 -19.95 6.84
C LYS A 28 9.33 -19.97 7.95
N LEU A 29 8.43 -18.99 7.98
CA LEU A 29 7.36 -18.91 8.96
C LEU A 29 6.22 -19.89 8.67
N PHE A 30 5.97 -20.18 7.39
CA PHE A 30 4.99 -21.16 6.93
C PHE A 30 5.64 -22.17 5.97
N PRO A 31 6.36 -23.17 6.49
CA PRO A 31 7.10 -24.13 5.66
C PRO A 31 6.23 -24.90 4.67
N ASP A 32 4.98 -25.15 5.04
CA ASP A 32 4.00 -25.89 4.25
C ASP A 32 3.06 -24.99 3.44
N ALA A 33 3.38 -23.69 3.31
CA ALA A 33 2.56 -22.77 2.53
C ALA A 33 2.60 -23.10 1.03
N GLU A 34 1.43 -23.05 0.40
CA GLU A 34 1.32 -23.04 -1.05
C GLU A 34 1.73 -21.68 -1.60
N ILE A 35 2.71 -21.66 -2.50
CA ILE A 35 3.22 -20.42 -3.10
C ILE A 35 2.65 -20.25 -4.51
N ILE A 36 1.82 -19.23 -4.69
CA ILE A 36 1.23 -18.87 -5.99
C ILE A 36 1.98 -17.66 -6.55
N LYS A 37 2.67 -17.83 -7.67
CA LYS A 37 3.50 -16.80 -8.32
C LYS A 37 2.70 -15.88 -9.24
N GLU A 38 1.59 -15.38 -8.74
CA GLU A 38 0.66 -14.51 -9.47
C GLU A 38 0.12 -13.41 -8.56
N SER A 39 -0.40 -12.33 -9.14
CA SER A 39 -1.11 -11.30 -8.38
C SER A 39 -2.46 -11.82 -7.92
N TYR A 40 -2.80 -11.56 -6.65
CA TYR A 40 -4.12 -11.88 -6.12
C TYR A 40 -5.21 -11.01 -6.77
N ASN A 41 -6.32 -11.63 -7.15
CA ASN A 41 -7.46 -10.94 -7.75
C ASN A 41 -8.33 -10.28 -6.67
N LEU A 42 -8.30 -8.95 -6.61
CA LEU A 42 -9.14 -8.18 -5.71
C LEU A 42 -10.61 -8.14 -6.17
N PRO A 43 -11.58 -8.05 -5.24
CA PRO A 43 -13.00 -7.93 -5.59
C PRO A 43 -13.29 -6.73 -6.51
N SER A 44 -14.05 -6.95 -7.58
CA SER A 44 -14.41 -5.92 -8.58
C SER A 44 -15.17 -4.73 -7.98
N SER A 45 -15.94 -4.98 -6.91
CA SER A 45 -16.68 -3.97 -6.15
C SER A 45 -15.79 -2.88 -5.56
N LEU A 46 -14.50 -3.14 -5.36
CA LEU A 46 -13.57 -2.13 -4.86
C LEU A 46 -13.30 -1.03 -5.90
N ALA A 47 -13.47 -1.27 -7.20
CA ALA A 47 -13.21 -0.26 -8.24
C ALA A 47 -14.09 1.00 -8.11
N SER A 48 -15.25 0.91 -7.46
CA SER A 48 -16.15 2.04 -7.23
C SER A 48 -15.76 2.90 -6.02
N LYS A 49 -14.82 2.45 -5.18
CA LYS A 49 -14.40 3.18 -3.98
C LYS A 49 -13.62 4.44 -4.32
N THR A 50 -14.00 5.54 -3.68
CA THR A 50 -13.42 6.87 -3.86
C THR A 50 -12.52 7.26 -2.70
N LEU A 51 -11.75 8.33 -2.89
CA LEU A 51 -11.06 9.08 -1.84
C LEU A 51 -11.65 10.47 -1.74
N ASN A 52 -11.82 10.97 -0.50
CA ASN A 52 -12.23 12.34 -0.24
C ASN A 52 -11.00 13.26 -0.19
N VAL A 53 -10.86 14.13 -1.18
CA VAL A 53 -9.70 15.01 -1.36
C VAL A 53 -9.59 16.04 -0.22
N LYS A 54 -10.71 16.60 0.26
CA LYS A 54 -10.70 17.56 1.38
C LYS A 54 -10.22 16.92 2.68
N LYS A 55 -10.64 15.68 2.97
CA LYS A 55 -10.15 14.88 4.11
C LYS A 55 -8.63 14.70 4.02
N LEU A 56 -8.13 14.30 2.86
CA LEU A 56 -6.68 14.10 2.64
C LEU A 56 -5.87 15.37 2.85
N ILE A 57 -6.31 16.50 2.28
CA ILE A 57 -5.66 17.80 2.49
C ILE A 57 -5.58 18.13 3.99
N LYS A 58 -6.68 17.94 4.73
CA LYS A 58 -6.73 18.18 6.17
C LYS A 58 -5.75 17.30 6.94
N THR A 59 -5.66 16.01 6.62
CA THR A 59 -4.75 15.09 7.32
C THR A 59 -3.28 15.37 7.00
N ILE A 60 -2.94 15.59 5.72
CA ILE A 60 -1.58 15.97 5.28
C ILE A 60 -1.12 17.27 5.94
N SER A 61 -2.00 18.27 6.05
CA SER A 61 -1.68 19.56 6.68
C SER A 61 -1.26 19.38 8.14
N LYS A 62 -1.94 18.50 8.88
CA LYS A 62 -1.71 18.21 10.30
C LYS A 62 -0.55 17.26 10.58
N ASN A 63 -0.07 16.51 9.59
CA ASN A 63 0.98 15.51 9.80
C ASN A 63 2.33 16.16 10.16
N HIS A 64 2.86 15.96 11.36
CA HIS A 64 4.10 16.64 11.79
C HIS A 64 5.39 15.99 11.27
N LYS A 65 5.31 14.78 10.68
CA LYS A 65 6.47 14.04 10.16
C LYS A 65 6.81 14.41 8.71
N LEU A 66 5.87 14.99 7.96
CA LEU A 66 6.11 15.52 6.62
C LEU A 66 6.77 16.90 6.68
N SER A 67 7.80 17.12 5.86
CA SER A 67 8.41 18.43 5.72
C SER A 67 7.44 19.44 5.07
N ALA A 68 7.60 20.73 5.41
CA ALA A 68 6.74 21.80 4.89
C ALA A 68 6.68 21.82 3.36
N SER A 69 7.82 21.64 2.69
CA SER A 69 7.89 21.57 1.22
C SER A 69 7.07 20.39 0.66
N LYS A 70 7.18 19.20 1.26
CA LYS A 70 6.42 18.01 0.81
C LYS A 70 4.92 18.20 1.00
N LYS A 71 4.50 18.80 2.13
CA LYS A 71 3.10 19.14 2.39
C LYS A 71 2.57 20.12 1.35
N ALA A 72 3.25 21.26 1.16
CA ALA A 72 2.84 22.28 0.22
C ALA A 72 2.69 21.71 -1.19
N LYS A 73 3.66 20.90 -1.64
CA LYS A 73 3.62 20.25 -2.94
C LYS A 73 2.45 19.28 -3.08
N CYS A 74 2.18 18.43 -2.08
CA CYS A 74 1.05 17.50 -2.15
C CYS A 74 -0.30 18.23 -2.10
N ILE A 75 -0.43 19.21 -1.20
CA ILE A 75 -1.65 20.01 -1.05
C ILE A 75 -1.95 20.77 -2.33
N HIS A 76 -0.95 21.40 -2.95
CA HIS A 76 -1.12 22.10 -4.22
C HIS A 76 -1.73 21.19 -5.30
N GLU A 77 -1.17 20.00 -5.53
CA GLU A 77 -1.75 19.08 -6.51
C GLU A 77 -3.14 18.59 -6.13
N LEU A 78 -3.38 18.30 -4.84
CA LEU A 78 -4.69 17.86 -4.36
C LEU A 78 -5.76 18.93 -4.56
N THR A 79 -5.43 20.22 -4.44
CA THR A 79 -6.40 21.30 -4.66
C THR A 79 -6.88 21.43 -6.10
N LEU A 80 -6.17 20.81 -7.06
CA LEU A 80 -6.57 20.76 -8.47
C LEU A 80 -7.54 19.61 -8.76
N LEU A 81 -7.76 18.70 -7.80
CA LEU A 81 -8.63 17.54 -7.97
C LEU A 81 -10.06 17.86 -7.54
N PRO A 82 -11.08 17.16 -8.10
CA PRO A 82 -12.44 17.23 -7.60
C PRO A 82 -12.52 16.69 -6.16
N GLU A 83 -13.62 16.98 -5.47
CA GLU A 83 -13.82 16.59 -4.07
C GLU A 83 -13.69 15.08 -3.82
N GLU A 84 -14.13 14.27 -4.79
CA GLU A 84 -13.96 12.83 -4.78
C GLU A 84 -13.27 12.34 -6.05
N ILE A 85 -12.35 11.39 -5.88
CA ILE A 85 -11.62 10.76 -6.97
C ILE A 85 -11.63 9.24 -6.84
N LYS A 86 -11.55 8.54 -7.97
CA LYS A 86 -11.16 7.12 -8.03
C LYS A 86 -9.69 7.02 -8.36
N VAL A 87 -8.97 6.16 -7.64
CA VAL A 87 -7.53 5.92 -7.90
C VAL A 87 -7.28 5.04 -9.13
N VAL A 88 -8.29 4.28 -9.57
CA VAL A 88 -8.26 3.42 -10.75
C VAL A 88 -9.62 3.38 -11.43
N ARG A 89 -9.63 3.16 -12.75
CA ARG A 89 -10.85 2.86 -13.51
C ARG A 89 -11.30 1.39 -13.37
N SER A 90 -10.35 0.49 -13.12
CA SER A 90 -10.59 -0.95 -12.94
C SER A 90 -9.70 -1.49 -11.83
N ILE A 91 -10.24 -2.37 -11.00
CA ILE A 91 -9.52 -2.95 -9.86
C ILE A 91 -8.31 -3.77 -10.29
N ALA A 92 -8.30 -4.32 -11.51
CA ALA A 92 -7.17 -5.06 -12.07
C ALA A 92 -5.87 -4.23 -12.18
N LYS A 93 -5.95 -2.91 -11.97
CA LYS A 93 -4.78 -2.03 -11.89
C LYS A 93 -4.24 -1.91 -10.47
N ILE A 94 -4.98 -2.26 -9.42
CA ILE A 94 -4.48 -2.34 -8.05
C ILE A 94 -3.89 -3.73 -7.84
N SER A 95 -2.65 -3.77 -7.36
CA SER A 95 -1.98 -4.97 -6.87
C SER A 95 -1.56 -4.74 -5.43
N VAL A 96 -1.19 -5.81 -4.75
CA VAL A 96 -0.47 -5.81 -3.48
C VAL A 96 0.70 -6.77 -3.64
N ASP A 97 1.84 -6.49 -3.02
CA ASP A 97 3.06 -7.29 -3.23
C ASP A 97 2.89 -8.73 -2.74
N PHE A 98 2.25 -8.90 -1.58
CA PHE A 98 1.95 -10.21 -1.00
C PHE A 98 0.50 -10.28 -0.51
N VAL A 99 -0.15 -11.42 -0.74
CA VAL A 99 -1.43 -11.77 -0.10
C VAL A 99 -1.30 -13.12 0.57
N ILE A 100 -1.59 -13.16 1.87
CA ILE A 100 -1.52 -14.37 2.68
C ILE A 100 -2.93 -14.75 3.10
N ILE A 101 -3.36 -15.96 2.72
CA ILE A 101 -4.60 -16.56 3.21
C ILE A 101 -4.20 -17.50 4.35
N TYR A 102 -4.64 -17.18 5.56
CA TYR A 102 -4.34 -17.94 6.78
C TYR A 102 -5.55 -17.92 7.71
N GLN A 103 -5.99 -19.09 8.18
CA GLN A 103 -7.15 -19.23 9.08
C GLN A 103 -8.39 -18.48 8.58
N GLU A 104 -8.76 -18.68 7.31
CA GLU A 104 -9.89 -18.01 6.63
C GLU A 104 -9.79 -16.49 6.54
N LYS A 105 -8.66 -15.89 6.94
CA LYS A 105 -8.39 -14.45 6.85
C LYS A 105 -7.43 -14.18 5.71
N ILE A 106 -7.71 -13.08 5.01
CA ILE A 106 -6.85 -12.53 3.98
C ILE A 106 -6.05 -11.40 4.62
N HIS A 107 -4.73 -11.46 4.48
CA HIS A 107 -3.78 -10.43 4.88
C HIS A 107 -3.14 -9.85 3.64
N PHE A 108 -3.24 -8.53 3.46
CA PHE A 108 -2.63 -7.82 2.34
C PHE A 108 -1.38 -7.11 2.84
N ILE A 109 -0.22 -7.38 2.23
CA ILE A 109 1.05 -6.80 2.66
C ILE A 109 1.71 -6.09 1.48
N GLU A 110 1.87 -4.77 1.62
CA GLU A 110 2.72 -3.97 0.73
C GLU A 110 4.12 -3.84 1.33
N PHE A 111 5.15 -4.21 0.57
CA PHE A 111 6.52 -4.22 1.02
C PHE A 111 7.27 -3.02 0.46
N HIS A 112 7.58 -2.06 1.33
CA HIS A 112 8.20 -0.81 0.92
C HIS A 112 9.71 -0.82 1.13
N GLU A 113 10.47 -0.76 0.03
CA GLU A 113 11.93 -0.81 0.10
C GLU A 113 12.60 0.43 0.70
N GLN A 114 11.97 1.62 0.62
CA GLN A 114 12.54 2.87 1.13
C GLN A 114 11.49 3.85 1.62
N GLN A 115 11.65 4.30 2.87
CA GLN A 115 10.74 5.23 3.56
C GLN A 115 10.69 6.66 3.02
N HIS A 116 11.63 7.05 2.15
CA HIS A 116 11.84 8.45 1.78
C HIS A 116 11.76 8.75 0.29
N LYS A 117 11.52 7.75 -0.58
CA LYS A 117 11.33 8.00 -2.01
C LYS A 117 9.92 8.51 -2.30
N ILE A 118 9.71 9.79 -2.02
CA ILE A 118 8.80 10.60 -2.83
C ILE A 118 9.56 10.80 -4.16
N ASP A 119 9.52 9.78 -5.02
CA ASP A 119 10.25 9.83 -6.28
C ASP A 119 9.84 11.09 -7.06
N SER A 120 10.84 11.92 -7.34
CA SER A 120 10.80 13.14 -8.16
C SER A 120 10.57 12.86 -9.64
N ASN A 121 9.98 11.71 -9.98
CA ASN A 121 9.75 11.33 -11.36
C ASN A 121 8.68 12.24 -11.98
N LYS A 122 9.09 12.95 -13.03
CA LYS A 122 8.23 13.79 -13.90
C LYS A 122 7.16 12.98 -14.64
N THR A 123 7.12 11.66 -14.47
CA THR A 123 6.14 10.80 -15.13
C THR A 123 4.76 11.10 -14.58
N SER A 124 3.88 11.50 -15.48
CA SER A 124 2.46 11.70 -15.19
C SER A 124 1.73 10.35 -15.08
N ARG A 125 0.77 10.27 -14.17
CA ARG A 125 -0.11 9.10 -13.96
C ARG A 125 -1.57 9.56 -13.92
N LYS A 126 -2.48 8.61 -14.06
CA LYS A 126 -3.92 8.87 -14.12
C LYS A 126 -4.59 8.54 -12.78
N VAL A 127 -5.42 9.45 -12.32
CA VAL A 127 -6.56 9.19 -11.43
C VAL A 127 -7.83 9.53 -12.21
N TYR A 128 -9.01 9.30 -11.62
CA TYR A 128 -10.26 9.43 -12.35
C TYR A 128 -11.30 10.21 -11.54
N SER A 129 -12.13 10.99 -12.22
CA SER A 129 -13.33 11.57 -11.63
C SER A 129 -14.35 10.47 -11.26
N ILE A 130 -15.40 10.82 -10.53
CA ILE A 130 -16.53 9.90 -10.26
C ILE A 130 -17.20 9.42 -11.56
N ASN A 131 -17.19 10.26 -12.60
CA ASN A 131 -17.71 10.00 -13.94
C ASN A 131 -16.72 9.21 -14.82
N ASN A 132 -15.55 8.85 -14.28
CA ASN A 132 -14.44 8.15 -14.96
C ASN A 132 -13.63 8.99 -15.96
N ASP A 133 -13.73 10.31 -15.90
CA ASP A 133 -12.85 11.20 -16.69
C ASP A 133 -11.41 11.08 -16.17
N GLU A 134 -10.45 11.06 -17.09
CA GLU A 134 -9.04 10.93 -16.72
C GLU A 134 -8.48 12.26 -16.21
N ILE A 135 -7.82 12.23 -15.05
CA ILE A 135 -7.14 13.38 -14.46
C ILE A 135 -5.67 13.02 -14.31
N ILE A 136 -4.81 13.87 -14.86
CA ILE A 136 -3.36 13.67 -14.83
C ILE A 136 -2.79 14.24 -13.55
N VAL A 137 -2.02 13.42 -12.82
CA VAL A 137 -1.33 13.81 -11.59
C VAL A 137 0.13 13.34 -11.63
N PRO A 138 1.02 13.98 -10.87
CA PRO A 138 2.38 13.47 -10.70
C PRO A 138 2.41 12.05 -10.13
N ARG A 139 3.37 11.23 -10.56
CA ARG A 139 3.52 9.84 -10.09
C ARG A 139 3.57 9.71 -8.57
N TYR A 140 4.27 10.62 -7.87
CA TYR A 140 4.36 10.55 -6.41
C TYR A 140 2.99 10.69 -5.75
N LEU A 141 2.13 11.58 -6.28
CA LEU A 141 0.80 11.79 -5.75
C LEU A 141 -0.06 10.57 -6.03
N GLN A 142 0.02 10.02 -7.24
CA GLN A 142 -0.72 8.81 -7.59
C GLN A 142 -0.36 7.62 -6.71
N ARG A 143 0.92 7.44 -6.38
CA ARG A 143 1.36 6.39 -5.46
C ARG A 143 0.80 6.62 -4.05
N LEU A 144 0.91 7.84 -3.53
CA LEU A 144 0.33 8.21 -2.23
C LEU A 144 -1.17 7.93 -2.17
N LEU A 145 -1.93 8.36 -3.19
CA LEU A 145 -3.36 8.13 -3.27
C LEU A 145 -3.70 6.64 -3.31
N ARG A 146 -2.94 5.83 -4.05
CA ARG A 146 -3.12 4.37 -4.06
C ARG A 146 -2.88 3.72 -2.71
N ASP A 147 -1.81 4.12 -2.02
CA ASP A 147 -1.48 3.57 -0.71
C ASP A 147 -2.57 3.91 0.31
N ILE A 148 -3.01 5.17 0.34
CA ILE A 148 -4.12 5.59 1.21
C ILE A 148 -5.40 4.84 0.86
N TRP A 149 -5.73 4.69 -0.42
CA TRP A 149 -6.88 3.93 -0.85
C TRP A 149 -6.82 2.46 -0.40
N ARG A 150 -5.66 1.82 -0.47
CA ARG A 150 -5.48 0.44 0.02
C ARG A 150 -5.71 0.37 1.54
N ILE A 151 -5.16 1.32 2.30
CA ILE A 151 -5.36 1.37 3.77
C ILE A 151 -6.85 1.58 4.14
N GLU A 152 -7.58 2.41 3.40
CA GLU A 152 -8.99 2.68 3.68
C GLU A 152 -9.92 1.51 3.30
N HIS A 153 -9.61 0.76 2.24
CA HIS A 153 -10.56 -0.16 1.62
C HIS A 153 -10.17 -1.65 1.64
N LEU A 154 -8.93 -1.99 2.00
CA LEU A 154 -8.49 -3.38 2.18
C LEU A 154 -8.41 -3.72 3.68
N ASN A 155 -9.25 -4.65 4.12
CA ASN A 155 -9.21 -5.19 5.48
C ASN A 155 -7.90 -5.94 5.72
N ASN A 156 -7.30 -5.80 6.90
CA ASN A 156 -6.00 -6.39 7.23
C ASN A 156 -4.89 -6.00 6.25
N TYR A 157 -4.95 -4.77 5.71
CA TYR A 157 -3.85 -4.20 4.94
C TYR A 157 -2.75 -3.70 5.85
N GLN A 158 -1.54 -4.15 5.54
CA GLN A 158 -0.34 -3.88 6.30
C GLN A 158 0.77 -3.39 5.38
N ILE A 159 1.55 -2.44 5.88
CA ILE A 159 2.74 -1.94 5.19
C ILE A 159 3.95 -2.41 5.99
N VAL A 160 4.89 -3.07 5.32
CA VAL A 160 6.16 -3.48 5.92
C VAL A 160 7.28 -2.68 5.26
N TRP A 161 7.95 -1.84 6.03
CA TRP A 161 9.12 -1.12 5.54
C TRP A 161 10.38 -2.01 5.65
N TYR A 162 11.21 -2.01 4.61
CA TYR A 162 12.41 -2.84 4.53
C TYR A 162 13.38 -2.57 5.69
N ASP A 163 13.57 -1.32 6.07
CA ASP A 163 14.47 -0.93 7.17
C ASP A 163 14.00 -1.49 8.51
N TRP A 164 12.69 -1.45 8.79
CA TRP A 164 12.13 -2.13 9.95
C TRP A 164 12.34 -3.64 9.89
N PHE A 165 12.08 -4.26 8.73
CA PHE A 165 12.22 -5.70 8.53
C PHE A 165 13.66 -6.19 8.68
N GLU A 166 14.63 -5.38 8.24
CA GLU A 166 16.07 -5.68 8.33
C GLU A 166 16.57 -5.58 9.78
N LEU A 167 16.12 -4.58 10.53
CA LEU A 167 16.65 -4.26 11.86
C LEU A 167 15.91 -4.95 13.01
N THR A 168 14.67 -5.37 12.79
CA THR A 168 13.84 -5.96 13.85
C THR A 168 14.07 -7.47 13.99
N LYS A 169 14.20 -7.94 15.23
CA LYS A 169 14.28 -9.38 15.57
C LYS A 169 12.91 -10.07 15.54
N ASP A 170 11.86 -9.39 15.96
CA ASP A 170 10.47 -9.87 15.93
C ASP A 170 9.79 -9.54 14.59
N LYS A 171 9.69 -10.53 13.72
CA LYS A 171 9.07 -10.40 12.40
C LYS A 171 7.60 -10.82 12.40
N ASN A 172 6.93 -10.78 13.56
CA ASN A 172 5.50 -11.08 13.64
C ASN A 172 4.65 -9.96 13.03
N ILE A 173 4.46 -10.04 11.72
CA ILE A 173 3.61 -9.10 10.98
C ILE A 173 2.12 -9.40 11.12
N PHE A 174 1.70 -10.52 11.71
CA PHE A 174 0.28 -10.91 11.81
C PHE A 174 -0.48 -10.22 12.95
N ASN A 175 0.14 -9.22 13.58
CA ASN A 175 -0.55 -8.39 14.55
C ASN A 175 -1.55 -7.47 13.84
N ASN A 176 -2.83 -7.86 13.84
CA ASN A 176 -3.92 -7.10 13.21
C ASN A 176 -4.14 -5.70 13.83
N SER A 177 -3.56 -5.39 14.99
CA SER A 177 -3.59 -4.03 15.56
C SER A 177 -2.59 -3.09 14.87
N VAL A 178 -1.63 -3.62 14.11
CA VAL A 178 -0.58 -2.85 13.46
C VAL A 178 -0.84 -2.81 11.95
N ARG A 179 -1.06 -1.60 11.45
CA ARG A 179 -1.25 -1.31 10.01
C ARG A 179 0.06 -1.03 9.27
N GLU A 180 1.12 -0.66 10.00
CA GLU A 180 2.37 -0.24 9.40
C GLU A 180 3.56 -0.52 10.33
N PHE A 181 4.45 -1.39 9.85
CA PHE A 181 5.67 -1.83 10.54
C PHE A 181 6.84 -0.96 10.08
N THR A 182 7.20 0.01 10.91
CA THR A 182 8.24 1.00 10.64
C THR A 182 9.09 1.29 11.86
N LEU A 183 10.27 1.89 11.66
CA LEU A 183 11.12 2.38 12.72
C LEU A 183 10.48 3.57 13.47
N GLU A 184 10.80 3.69 14.75
CA GLU A 184 10.27 4.74 15.61
C GLU A 184 10.64 6.14 15.11
N GLY A 185 9.72 7.09 15.28
CA GLY A 185 9.93 8.50 14.95
C GLY A 185 9.88 8.83 13.46
N LYS A 186 9.72 7.83 12.59
CA LYS A 186 9.62 8.02 11.14
C LYS A 186 8.19 8.30 10.67
N PHE A 187 8.07 8.70 9.40
CA PHE A 187 6.78 8.97 8.75
C PHE A 187 6.01 7.67 8.50
N LYS A 188 4.71 7.67 8.83
CA LYS A 188 3.79 6.57 8.56
C LYS A 188 2.73 7.01 7.56
N LEU A 189 2.46 6.17 6.56
CA LEU A 189 1.33 6.36 5.64
C LEU A 189 -0.01 6.24 6.37
N SER A 190 -0.08 5.37 7.38
CA SER A 190 -1.25 5.20 8.25
C SER A 190 -1.59 6.46 9.05
N ASP A 191 -0.66 7.40 9.27
CA ASP A 191 -0.95 8.70 9.88
C ASP A 191 -1.77 9.64 8.96
N LEU A 192 -2.01 9.24 7.71
CA LEU A 192 -2.73 10.02 6.71
C LEU A 192 -4.21 9.61 6.53
N VAL A 193 -4.68 8.64 7.32
CA VAL A 193 -5.97 7.96 7.10
C VAL A 193 -6.93 8.14 8.27
#